data_AF-A0A7G9Y5B7-F1
#
_entry.id   AF-A0A7G9Y5B7-F1
#
_cell.length_a   1.000
_cell.length_b   1.000
_cell.length_c   1.000
_cell.angle_alpha   90.00
_cell.angle_beta   90.00
_cell.angle_gamma   90.00
#
_symmetry.space_group_name_H-M   'P 1'
#
loop_
_entity.id
_entity.type
_entity.pdbx_description
1 polymer ?
#
loop_
_entity_poly.entity_id
_entity_poly.type
_entity_poly.pdbx_seq_one_letter_code
_entity_poly.pdbx_strand_id
1 'polypeptide(L)'
;MTAATGFEFSQSHLEEAADRIYITERAFNVRQGVTRKHDRMPQKVELMGTPQGEEELKEHNKMLNKYYQMHGYDPKTGIPTRKRLESLGLKYVADELEAHGPYPDWNGPPLWSPHEYLHGMKHAFVNEPEV
;
A
#
# COMPACT_ATOMS: atom_id res chain seq x y z
N MET A 1 -5.62 0.73 27.08
CA MET A 1 -5.88 -0.67 26.67
C MET A 1 -5.86 -1.64 27.84
N THR A 2 -4.86 -1.59 28.72
CA THR A 2 -4.76 -2.47 29.90
C THR A 2 -6.02 -2.48 30.79
N ALA A 3 -6.46 -1.32 31.27
CA ALA A 3 -7.63 -1.23 32.16
C ALA A 3 -8.94 -1.76 31.54
N ALA A 4 -9.09 -1.71 30.22
CA ALA A 4 -10.31 -2.13 29.53
C ALA A 4 -10.31 -3.62 29.14
N THR A 5 -9.14 -4.18 28.86
CA THR A 5 -9.01 -5.54 28.30
C THR A 5 -8.42 -6.54 29.27
N GLY A 6 -7.78 -6.08 30.36
CA GLY A 6 -7.07 -6.93 31.32
C GLY A 6 -5.70 -7.43 30.84
N PHE A 7 -5.28 -7.09 29.62
CA PHE A 7 -3.97 -7.45 29.08
C PHE A 7 -2.95 -6.33 29.27
N GLU A 8 -1.73 -6.67 29.67
CA GLU A 8 -0.65 -5.71 29.80
C GLU A 8 -0.12 -5.23 28.44
N PHE A 9 -0.14 -3.92 28.23
CA PHE A 9 0.42 -3.27 27.03
C PHE A 9 1.48 -2.25 27.42
N SER A 10 2.66 -2.35 26.81
CA SER A 10 3.65 -1.27 26.77
C SER A 10 3.50 -0.47 25.47
N GLN A 11 4.13 0.70 25.41
CA GLN A 11 4.25 1.45 24.15
C GLN A 11 4.89 0.60 23.04
N SER A 12 5.96 -0.12 23.35
CA SER A 12 6.65 -0.98 22.36
C SER A 12 5.75 -2.11 21.83
N HIS A 13 4.90 -2.71 22.67
CA HIS A 13 3.93 -3.71 22.21
C HIS A 13 2.93 -3.12 21.22
N LEU A 14 2.51 -1.86 21.43
CA LEU A 14 1.58 -1.18 20.53
C LEU A 14 2.25 -0.83 19.20
N GLU A 15 3.48 -0.32 19.23
CA GLU A 15 4.27 -0.02 18.03
C GLU A 15 4.54 -1.29 17.21
N GLU A 16 4.95 -2.39 17.86
CA GLU A 16 5.16 -3.67 17.17
C GLU A 16 3.86 -4.24 16.59
N ALA A 17 2.74 -4.10 17.31
CA ALA A 17 1.43 -4.50 16.79
C ALA A 17 1.02 -3.66 15.58
N ALA A 18 1.24 -2.34 15.60
CA ALA A 18 0.98 -1.47 14.47
C ALA A 18 1.85 -1.84 13.26
N ASP A 19 3.15 -2.08 13.47
CA ASP A 19 4.08 -2.54 12.44
C ASP A 19 3.62 -3.86 11.81
N ARG A 20 3.19 -4.82 12.65
CA ARG A 20 2.69 -6.12 12.21
C ARG A 20 1.40 -5.99 11.38
N ILE A 21 0.49 -5.09 11.74
CA ILE A 21 -0.72 -4.81 10.95
C ILE A 21 -0.33 -4.22 9.60
N TYR A 22 0.46 -3.15 9.61
CA TYR A 22 0.82 -2.40 8.41
C TYR A 22 1.58 -3.25 7.39
N ILE A 23 2.53 -4.07 7.86
CA ILE A 23 3.30 -4.96 6.97
C ILE A 23 2.44 -6.11 6.43
N THR A 24 1.42 -6.56 7.17
CA THR A 24 0.48 -7.58 6.71
C THR A 24 -0.42 -7.04 5.61
N GLU A 25 -0.93 -5.81 5.76
CA GLU A 25 -1.66 -5.10 4.70
C GLU A 25 -0.79 -4.92 3.46
N ARG A 26 0.50 -4.55 3.66
CA ARG A 26 1.44 -4.45 2.55
C ARG A 26 1.65 -5.80 1.86
N ALA A 27 1.85 -6.88 2.60
CA ALA A 27 2.02 -8.22 2.05
C ALA A 27 0.77 -8.68 1.28
N PHE A 28 -0.43 -8.37 1.78
CA PHE A 28 -1.68 -8.60 1.06
C PHE A 28 -1.68 -7.87 -0.29
N ASN A 29 -1.34 -6.58 -0.31
CA ASN A 29 -1.26 -5.80 -1.55
C ASN A 29 -0.21 -6.35 -2.52
N VAL A 30 0.95 -6.78 -2.01
CA VAL A 30 1.99 -7.44 -2.83
C VAL A 30 1.46 -8.70 -3.49
N ARG A 31 0.67 -9.53 -2.76
CA ARG A 31 0.00 -10.71 -3.32
C ARG A 31 -0.99 -10.37 -4.43
N GLN A 32 -1.58 -9.17 -4.40
CA GLN A 32 -2.45 -8.67 -5.46
C GLN A 32 -1.67 -8.06 -6.63
N GLY A 33 -0.34 -8.01 -6.58
CA GLY A 33 0.49 -7.42 -7.63
C GLY A 33 0.96 -5.99 -7.39
N VAL A 34 0.71 -5.44 -6.19
CA VAL A 34 1.18 -4.10 -5.85
C VAL A 34 2.67 -4.09 -5.59
N THR A 35 3.41 -3.44 -6.48
CA THR A 35 4.85 -3.16 -6.35
C THR A 35 5.13 -1.67 -6.15
N ARG A 36 6.40 -1.31 -5.98
CA ARG A 36 6.91 0.08 -5.91
C ARG A 36 6.29 1.03 -6.95
N LYS A 37 5.97 0.57 -8.16
CA LYS A 37 5.42 1.42 -9.22
C LYS A 37 4.07 2.08 -8.86
N HIS A 38 3.33 1.47 -7.92
CA HIS A 38 2.03 1.98 -7.47
C HIS A 38 2.14 2.98 -6.32
N ASP A 39 3.29 3.02 -5.61
CA ASP A 39 3.54 4.00 -4.54
C ASP A 39 4.06 5.34 -5.12
N ARG A 40 3.70 5.64 -6.38
CA ARG A 40 4.11 6.87 -7.07
C ARG A 40 3.23 8.03 -6.65
N MET A 41 3.83 9.20 -6.49
CA MET A 41 3.09 10.44 -6.30
C MET A 41 2.38 10.82 -7.62
N PRO A 42 1.08 11.18 -7.60
CA PRO A 42 0.43 11.76 -8.75
C PRO A 42 1.05 13.14 -9.03
N GLN A 43 1.46 13.36 -10.28
CA GLN A 43 2.02 14.64 -10.71
C GLN A 43 0.92 15.51 -11.36
N LYS A 44 0.96 16.81 -11.09
CA LYS A 44 0.11 17.79 -11.78
C LYS A 44 0.44 17.82 -13.26
N VAL A 45 -0.57 17.90 -14.11
CA VAL A 45 -0.41 17.84 -15.58
C VAL A 45 0.51 18.95 -16.07
N GLU A 46 0.45 20.13 -15.47
CA GLU A 46 1.26 21.31 -15.83
C GLU A 46 2.75 21.14 -15.52
N LEU A 47 3.09 20.22 -14.59
CA LEU A 47 4.48 19.96 -14.20
C LEU A 47 5.10 18.78 -14.95
N MET A 48 4.30 17.98 -15.67
CA MET A 48 4.80 16.79 -16.37
C MET A 48 5.81 17.18 -17.45
N GLY A 49 7.00 16.57 -17.42
CA GLY A 49 8.08 16.84 -18.38
C GLY A 49 8.80 18.17 -18.18
N THR A 50 8.47 18.94 -17.13
CA THR A 50 9.22 20.13 -16.76
C THR A 50 10.42 19.76 -15.87
N PRO A 51 11.51 20.56 -15.85
CA PRO A 51 12.63 20.32 -14.94
C PRO A 51 12.21 20.26 -13.47
N GLN A 52 11.26 21.09 -13.06
CA GLN A 52 10.69 21.05 -11.70
C GLN A 52 9.98 19.73 -11.44
N GLY A 53 9.15 19.26 -12.37
CA GLY A 53 8.45 17.99 -12.22
C GLY A 53 9.39 16.79 -12.15
N GLU A 54 10.48 16.80 -12.93
CA GLU A 54 11.52 15.77 -12.85
C GLU A 54 12.24 15.76 -11.49
N GLU A 55 12.52 16.94 -10.93
CA GLU A 55 13.12 17.09 -9.60
C GLU A 55 12.18 16.57 -8.51
N GLU A 56 10.89 16.91 -8.55
CA GLU A 56 9.88 16.40 -7.61
C GLU A 56 9.79 14.85 -7.65
N LEU A 57 9.80 14.24 -8.83
CA LEU A 57 9.80 12.78 -8.98
C LEU A 57 11.09 12.14 -8.45
N LYS A 58 12.22 12.82 -8.60
CA LYS A 58 13.51 12.36 -8.06
C LYS A 58 13.53 12.41 -6.54
N GLU A 59 13.06 13.50 -5.94
CA GLU A 59 12.94 13.63 -4.48
C GLU A 59 11.93 12.64 -3.90
N HIS A 60 10.78 12.44 -4.56
CA HIS A 60 9.82 11.39 -4.19
C HIS A 60 10.49 10.01 -4.17
N ASN A 61 11.26 9.67 -5.21
CA ASN A 61 11.96 8.38 -5.27
C ASN A 61 13.00 8.19 -4.16
N LYS A 62 13.73 9.27 -3.79
CA LYS A 62 14.66 9.25 -2.66
C LYS A 62 13.93 9.04 -1.33
N MET A 63 12.81 9.73 -1.12
CA MET A 63 11.98 9.57 0.07
C MET A 63 11.40 8.16 0.16
N LEU A 64 10.93 7.62 -0.96
CA LEU A 64 10.38 6.26 -1.03
C LEU A 64 11.46 5.19 -0.73
N ASN A 65 12.71 5.40 -1.18
CA ASN A 65 13.83 4.54 -0.80
C ASN A 65 14.09 4.54 0.71
N LYS A 66 14.13 5.74 1.33
CA LYS A 66 14.31 5.87 2.78
C LYS A 66 13.16 5.21 3.53
N TYR A 67 11.93 5.42 3.07
CA TYR A 67 10.72 4.83 3.63
C TYR A 67 10.82 3.30 3.66
N TYR A 68 11.14 2.67 2.53
CA TYR A 68 11.32 1.21 2.47
C TYR A 68 12.45 0.71 3.37
N GLN A 69 13.59 1.40 3.41
CA GLN A 69 14.70 1.03 4.28
C GLN A 69 14.30 1.07 5.76
N MET A 70 13.59 2.12 6.20
CA MET A 70 13.10 2.26 7.58
C MET A 70 12.12 1.15 7.95
N HIS A 71 11.25 0.75 7.03
CA HIS A 71 10.28 -0.33 7.26
C HIS A 71 10.85 -1.74 7.06
N GLY A 72 12.09 -1.88 6.58
CA GLY A 72 12.73 -3.18 6.31
C GLY A 72 12.23 -3.85 5.03
N TYR A 73 11.91 -3.07 4.01
CA TYR A 73 11.43 -3.51 2.70
C TYR A 73 12.56 -3.43 1.68
N ASP A 74 12.47 -4.22 0.61
CA ASP A 74 13.39 -4.13 -0.51
C ASP A 74 13.16 -2.80 -1.26
N PRO A 75 14.18 -1.93 -1.41
CA PRO A 75 13.99 -0.62 -2.04
C PRO A 75 13.62 -0.66 -3.53
N LYS A 76 13.96 -1.74 -4.24
CA LYS A 76 13.68 -1.90 -5.67
C LYS A 76 12.25 -2.35 -5.91
N THR A 77 11.77 -3.32 -5.12
CA THR A 77 10.46 -3.93 -5.32
C THR A 77 9.36 -3.33 -4.46
N GLY A 78 9.72 -2.77 -3.29
CA GLY A 78 8.78 -2.31 -2.27
C GLY A 78 8.12 -3.46 -1.49
N ILE A 79 8.69 -4.67 -1.54
CA ILE A 79 8.19 -5.87 -0.86
C ILE A 79 8.88 -5.99 0.51
N PRO A 80 8.14 -6.30 1.59
CA PRO A 80 8.73 -6.61 2.89
C PRO A 80 9.79 -7.71 2.82
N THR A 81 10.94 -7.51 3.45
CA THR A 81 11.98 -8.56 3.48
C THR A 81 11.56 -9.70 4.41
N ARG A 82 11.99 -10.93 4.09
CA ARG A 82 11.81 -12.10 4.95
C ARG A 82 12.28 -11.85 6.38
N LYS A 83 13.49 -11.28 6.54
CA LYS A 83 14.05 -10.91 7.84
C LYS A 83 13.10 -10.03 8.65
N ARG A 84 12.49 -9.02 8.00
CA ARG A 84 11.55 -8.11 8.69
C ARG A 84 10.26 -8.82 9.08
N LEU A 85 9.67 -9.60 8.19
CA LEU A 85 8.46 -10.38 8.47
C LEU A 85 8.67 -11.33 9.65
N GLU A 86 9.76 -12.09 9.65
CA GLU A 86 10.08 -13.01 10.75
C GLU A 86 10.32 -12.28 12.07
N SER A 87 10.94 -11.09 12.05
CA SER A 87 11.13 -10.26 13.26
C SER A 87 9.82 -9.83 13.94
N LEU A 88 8.71 -9.81 13.19
CA LEU A 88 7.37 -9.46 13.67
C LEU A 88 6.49 -10.70 13.91
N GLY A 89 7.06 -11.91 13.87
CA GLY A 89 6.32 -13.17 14.03
C GLY A 89 5.51 -13.60 12.80
N LEU A 90 5.79 -13.04 11.62
CA LEU A 90 5.04 -13.28 10.37
C LEU A 90 5.75 -14.27 9.44
N LYS A 91 6.38 -15.31 9.98
CA LYS A 91 7.08 -16.32 9.17
C LYS A 91 6.19 -16.93 8.08
N TYR A 92 4.92 -17.21 8.39
CA TYR A 92 3.97 -17.76 7.43
C TYR A 92 3.71 -16.82 6.24
N VAL A 93 3.75 -15.50 6.46
CA VAL A 93 3.63 -14.49 5.38
C VAL A 93 4.87 -14.50 4.51
N ALA A 94 6.06 -14.62 5.12
CA ALA A 94 7.30 -14.73 4.36
C ALA A 94 7.31 -16.00 3.48
N ASP A 95 6.89 -17.14 4.05
CA ASP A 95 6.77 -18.41 3.33
C ASP A 95 5.79 -18.29 2.14
N GLU A 96 4.62 -17.66 2.33
CA GLU A 96 3.64 -17.41 1.27
C GLU A 96 4.18 -16.52 0.14
N LEU A 97 4.86 -15.42 0.48
CA LEU A 97 5.41 -14.48 -0.49
C LEU A 97 6.51 -15.10 -1.36
N GLU A 98 7.35 -15.96 -0.77
CA GLU A 98 8.41 -16.65 -1.51
C GLU A 98 7.88 -17.81 -2.35
N ALA A 99 6.87 -18.55 -1.86
CA ALA A 99 6.33 -19.71 -2.56
C ALA A 99 5.48 -19.34 -3.79
N HIS A 100 4.77 -18.20 -3.75
CA HIS A 100 3.79 -17.84 -4.78
C HIS A 100 4.16 -16.62 -5.61
N GLY A 101 5.29 -15.96 -5.30
CA GLY A 101 5.85 -14.91 -6.14
C GLY A 101 6.51 -15.45 -7.42
N PRO A 102 6.67 -14.63 -8.47
CA PRO A 102 6.16 -13.26 -8.61
C PRO A 102 4.65 -13.23 -8.87
N TYR A 103 3.98 -12.22 -8.32
CA TYR A 103 2.55 -11.99 -8.52
C TYR A 103 2.29 -11.26 -9.85
N PRO A 104 1.12 -11.47 -10.49
CA PRO A 104 0.75 -10.74 -11.68
C PRO A 104 0.66 -9.23 -11.38
N ASP A 105 0.88 -8.40 -12.39
CA ASP A 105 0.73 -6.95 -12.23
C ASP A 105 -0.71 -6.59 -11.84
N TRP A 106 -0.86 -5.76 -10.80
CA TRP A 106 -2.17 -5.29 -10.38
C TRP A 106 -2.84 -4.43 -11.47
N ASN A 107 -4.04 -4.82 -11.89
CA ASN A 107 -4.85 -4.10 -12.89
C ASN A 107 -6.15 -3.52 -12.30
N GLY A 108 -6.17 -3.29 -10.99
CA GLY A 108 -7.37 -2.84 -10.29
C GLY A 108 -8.30 -3.98 -9.85
N PRO A 109 -9.25 -3.69 -8.96
CA PRO A 109 -10.24 -4.67 -8.56
C PRO A 109 -11.16 -4.98 -9.75
N PRO A 110 -11.75 -6.19 -9.82
CA PRO A 110 -12.81 -6.44 -10.79
C PRO A 110 -13.92 -5.42 -10.54
N LEU A 111 -14.20 -4.61 -11.57
CA LEU A 111 -15.32 -3.69 -11.53
C LEU A 111 -16.60 -4.51 -11.57
N TRP A 112 -17.58 -4.14 -10.75
CA TRP A 112 -18.94 -4.64 -10.94
C TRP A 112 -19.41 -4.26 -12.35
N SER A 113 -20.24 -5.11 -12.96
CA SER A 113 -20.95 -4.68 -14.16
C SER A 113 -21.69 -3.37 -13.84
N PRO A 114 -21.77 -2.40 -14.78
CA PRO A 114 -22.58 -1.19 -14.58
C PRO A 114 -24.00 -1.46 -14.04
N HIS A 115 -24.57 -2.63 -14.36
CA HIS A 115 -25.89 -3.08 -13.91
C HIS A 115 -25.89 -3.72 -12.50
N GLU A 116 -24.73 -4.14 -11.98
CA GLU A 116 -24.57 -4.75 -10.65
C GLU A 116 -24.20 -3.73 -9.57
N TYR A 117 -23.82 -2.51 -9.96
CA TYR A 117 -23.69 -1.43 -8.99
C TYR A 117 -25.00 -1.25 -8.26
N LEU A 118 -24.95 -1.38 -6.92
CA LEU A 118 -26.05 -0.97 -6.07
C LEU A 118 -26.44 0.46 -6.47
N HIS A 119 -27.61 0.62 -7.06
CA HIS A 119 -28.21 1.92 -7.36
C HIS A 119 -28.65 2.55 -6.03
N GLY A 120 -27.66 2.92 -5.21
CA GLY A 120 -27.82 3.38 -3.84
C GLY A 120 -27.80 4.89 -3.76
N MET A 121 -28.97 5.44 -3.42
CA MET A 121 -29.24 6.84 -3.06
C MET A 121 -29.18 7.82 -4.24
N LYS A 122 -30.30 8.53 -4.46
CA LYS A 122 -30.40 9.70 -5.34
C LYS A 122 -29.43 10.78 -4.87
N HIS A 123 -28.15 10.65 -5.19
CA HIS A 123 -27.23 11.78 -5.14
C HIS A 123 -27.48 12.63 -6.38
N ALA A 124 -27.65 13.92 -6.14
CA ALA A 124 -27.98 14.94 -7.10
C ALA A 124 -26.93 15.01 -8.22
N PHE A 125 -27.13 14.24 -9.28
CA PHE A 125 -26.68 14.64 -10.60
C PHE A 125 -27.64 15.75 -11.05
N VAL A 126 -27.22 16.99 -10.81
CA VAL A 126 -27.80 18.13 -11.49
C VAL A 126 -27.62 17.86 -12.98
N ASN A 127 -28.74 17.83 -13.70
CA ASN A 127 -28.79 17.66 -15.15
C ASN A 127 -27.77 18.61 -15.81
N GLU A 128 -26.72 18.08 -16.42
CA GLU A 128 -26.04 18.80 -17.49
C GLU A 128 -26.80 18.47 -18.78
N PRO A 129 -27.29 19.48 -19.53
CA PRO A 129 -27.95 19.24 -20.80
C PRO A 129 -26.91 18.83 -21.85
N GLU A 130 -27.26 17.80 -22.62
CA GLU A 130 -26.52 17.40 -23.82
C GLU A 130 -26.36 18.59 -24.78
N VAL A 131 -25.12 18.88 -25.16
CA VAL A 131 -24.76 19.63 -26.38
C VAL A 131 -23.59 18.92 -27.06
#